data_AF-R6AMG8-F1
#
_entry.id   AF-R6AMG8-F1
#
_cell.length_a   1.000
_cell.length_b   1.000
_cell.length_c   1.000
_cell.angle_alpha   90.00
_cell.angle_beta   90.00
_cell.angle_gamma   90.00
#
_symmetry.space_group_name_H-M   'P 1'
#
loop_
_entity.id
_entity.type
_entity.pdbx_description
1 polymer ?
#
loop_
_entity_poly.entity_id
_entity_poly.type
_entity_poly.pdbx_seq_one_letter_code
_entity_poly.pdbx_strand_id
1 'polypeptide(L)' 'MSIIEVQSNGLPCVISDRVPEDVFLTDLLQPLPLNEQSAWVDAICGAKRESSEKYAAQMRQSGFDAGTVMKKIYAIYESR' A
#
# COMPACT_ATOMS: atom_id res chain seq x y z
N MET A 1 10.32 -0.31 -1.93
CA MET A 1 9.73 0.11 -0.64
C MET A 1 8.61 1.15 -0.78
N SER A 2 8.32 1.68 -1.98
CA SER A 2 7.39 2.80 -2.17
C SER A 2 5.91 2.48 -1.92
N ILE A 3 5.41 1.30 -2.31
CA ILE A 3 3.97 0.97 -2.26
C ILE A 3 3.44 0.78 -0.82
N ILE A 4 4.24 0.19 0.06
CA ILE A 4 3.88 0.01 1.48
C ILE A 4 3.89 1.36 2.21
N GLU A 5 4.84 2.23 1.88
CA GLU A 5 4.95 3.57 2.46
C GLU A 5 3.78 4.48 2.08
N VAL A 6 3.37 4.45 0.79
CA VAL A 6 2.25 5.28 0.31
C VAL A 6 0.95 4.90 1.03
N GLN A 7 0.68 3.59 1.19
CA GLN A 7 -0.49 3.08 1.89
C GLN A 7 -0.45 3.38 3.40
N SER A 8 0.71 3.23 4.03
CA SER A 8 0.91 3.55 5.46
C SER A 8 0.67 5.01 5.79
N ASN A 9 0.99 5.90 4.84
CA ASN A 9 0.75 7.33 4.97
C ASN A 9 -0.65 7.76 4.51
N GLY A 10 -1.50 6.83 4.07
CA GLY A 10 -2.82 7.17 3.59
C GLY A 10 -2.82 7.98 2.29
N LEU A 11 -1.79 7.81 1.45
CA LEU A 11 -1.65 8.53 0.19
C LEU A 11 -2.30 7.72 -0.96
N PRO A 12 -3.18 8.32 -1.78
CA PRO A 12 -3.65 7.69 -3.00
C PRO A 12 -2.49 7.45 -3.95
N CYS A 13 -2.49 6.32 -4.64
CA CYS A 13 -1.44 5.94 -5.57
C CYS A 13 -2.03 5.29 -6.81
N VAL A 14 -1.86 5.97 -7.94
CA VAL A 14 -2.14 5.40 -9.27
C VAL A 14 -0.96 4.53 -9.68
N ILE A 15 -1.22 3.28 -10.04
CA ILE A 15 -0.19 2.26 -10.28
C ILE A 15 -0.55 1.40 -11.49
N SER A 16 0.42 0.68 -12.07
CA SER A 16 0.13 -0.25 -13.16
C SER A 16 -0.70 -1.43 -12.67
N ASP A 17 -1.66 -1.84 -13.49
CA ASP A 17 -2.40 -3.10 -13.40
C ASP A 17 -1.55 -4.38 -13.51
N ARG A 18 -0.25 -4.25 -13.83
CA ARG A 18 0.72 -5.37 -13.85
C ARG A 18 1.33 -5.65 -12.48
N VAL A 19 1.10 -4.81 -11.48
CA VAL A 19 1.56 -5.07 -10.12
C VAL A 19 0.66 -6.13 -9.46
N PRO A 20 1.23 -7.16 -8.81
CA PRO A 20 0.44 -8.17 -8.11
C PRO A 20 -0.49 -7.57 -7.04
N GLU A 21 -1.69 -8.13 -6.90
CA GLU A 21 -2.69 -7.63 -5.94
C GLU A 21 -2.40 -7.98 -4.48
N ASP A 22 -1.46 -8.90 -4.21
CA ASP A 22 -1.09 -9.32 -2.85
C ASP A 22 -0.41 -8.20 -2.03
N VAL A 23 0.05 -7.13 -2.70
CA VAL A 23 0.59 -5.92 -2.06
C VAL A 23 -0.46 -4.79 -1.90
N PHE A 24 -1.72 -5.05 -2.26
CA PHE A 24 -2.82 -4.06 -2.19
C PHE A 24 -3.53 -4.21 -0.85
N LEU A 25 -2.99 -3.53 0.15
CA LEU A 25 -3.40 -3.66 1.54
C LEU A 25 -4.52 -2.67 1.91
N THR A 26 -4.70 -1.62 1.11
CA THR A 26 -5.73 -0.60 1.28
C THR A 26 -6.43 -0.28 -0.05
N ASP A 27 -7.56 0.42 0.02
CA ASP A 27 -8.33 0.96 -1.11
C ASP A 27 -7.67 2.19 -1.77
N LEU A 28 -6.43 2.54 -1.40
CA LEU A 28 -5.70 3.71 -1.91
C LEU A 28 -4.97 3.45 -3.22
N LEU A 29 -4.79 2.18 -3.59
CA LEU A 29 -4.13 1.83 -4.85
C LEU A 29 -5.17 1.78 -5.96
N GLN A 30 -4.91 2.55 -7.02
CA GLN A 30 -5.72 2.57 -8.22
C GLN A 30 -4.91 1.96 -9.38
N PRO A 31 -5.05 0.65 -9.64
CA PRO A 31 -4.38 0.00 -10.76
C PRO A 31 -4.99 0.47 -12.09
N LEU A 32 -4.15 0.80 -13.07
CA LEU A 32 -4.56 1.21 -14.41
C LEU A 32 -3.74 0.51 -15.51
N PRO A 33 -4.35 0.20 -16.68
CA PRO A 33 -3.64 -0.34 -17.83
C PRO A 33 -2.59 0.64 -18.38
N LEU A 34 -1.43 0.12 -18.77
CA LEU A 34 -0.34 0.94 -19.30
C LEU A 34 -0.66 1.62 -20.65
N ASN A 35 -1.66 1.12 -21.38
CA ASN A 35 -2.06 1.60 -22.70
C ASN A 35 -3.22 2.61 -22.66
N GLU A 36 -3.71 3.00 -21.49
CA GLU A 36 -4.89 3.88 -21.33
C GLU A 36 -4.51 5.26 -20.77
N GLN A 37 -3.77 6.06 -21.54
CA GLN A 37 -3.21 7.34 -21.07
C GLN A 37 -4.24 8.30 -20.44
N SER A 38 -5.44 8.41 -21.02
CA SER A 38 -6.49 9.29 -20.50
C SER A 38 -6.90 8.90 -19.08
N ALA A 39 -7.04 7.61 -18.80
CA ALA A 39 -7.39 7.10 -17.48
C ALA A 39 -6.33 7.50 -16.43
N TRP A 40 -5.05 7.50 -16.80
CA TRP A 40 -3.97 7.96 -15.92
C TRP A 40 -4.08 9.45 -15.62
N VAL A 41 -4.31 10.27 -16.65
CA VAL A 41 -4.47 11.73 -16.49
C VAL A 41 -5.64 12.03 -15.54
N ASP A 42 -6.79 11.43 -15.79
CA ASP A 42 -7.99 11.65 -14.99
C ASP A 42 -7.81 11.20 -13.55
N ALA A 43 -7.22 10.03 -13.32
CA ALA A 43 -6.94 9.49 -12.00
C ALA A 43 -5.96 10.37 -11.20
N ILE A 44 -4.87 10.82 -11.84
CA ILE A 44 -3.88 11.68 -11.19
C ILE A 44 -4.48 13.04 -10.86
N CYS A 45 -5.21 13.65 -11.78
CA CYS A 45 -5.87 14.95 -11.54
C CYS A 45 -6.98 14.87 -10.49
N GLY A 46 -7.66 13.73 -10.38
CA GLY A 46 -8.72 13.48 -9.42
C GLY A 46 -8.24 13.03 -8.03
N ALA A 47 -7.01 12.53 -7.91
CA ALA A 47 -6.49 11.96 -6.69
C ALA A 47 -6.43 12.98 -5.54
N LYS A 48 -7.00 12.62 -4.39
CA LYS A 48 -6.98 13.44 -3.18
C LYS A 48 -6.68 12.58 -1.96
N ARG A 49 -5.88 13.13 -1.05
CA ARG A 49 -5.57 12.47 0.23
C ARG A 49 -6.73 12.69 1.20
N GLU A 50 -7.44 11.63 1.52
CA GLU A 50 -8.54 11.67 2.48
C GLU A 50 -8.19 10.84 3.73
N SER A 51 -8.34 11.45 4.91
CA SER A 51 -8.29 10.81 6.23
C SER A 51 -7.18 9.77 6.45
N SER A 52 -5.93 10.24 6.54
CA SER A 52 -4.73 9.39 6.67
C SER A 52 -4.70 8.45 7.89
N GLU A 53 -5.44 8.77 8.96
CA GLU A 53 -5.42 7.98 10.19
C GLU A 53 -6.12 6.60 10.06
N LYS A 54 -7.08 6.47 9.13
CA LYS A 54 -7.79 5.21 8.85
C LYS A 54 -6.81 4.08 8.47
N TYR A 55 -5.82 4.41 7.64
CA TYR A 55 -4.96 3.42 6.99
C TYR A 55 -3.85 2.89 7.90
N ALA A 56 -3.42 3.67 8.90
CA ALA A 56 -2.43 3.22 9.87
C ALA A 56 -2.89 2.01 10.68
N ALA A 57 -4.19 1.91 11.00
CA ALA A 57 -4.75 0.76 11.71
C ALA A 57 -4.81 -0.49 10.81
N GLN A 58 -5.26 -0.32 9.56
CA GLN A 58 -5.32 -1.39 8.56
C GLN A 58 -3.93 -1.98 8.26
N MET A 59 -2.91 -1.12 8.15
CA MET A 59 -1.53 -1.54 7.91
C MET A 59 -0.89 -2.31 9.08
N ARG A 60 -1.32 -2.05 10.33
CA ARG A 60 -0.91 -2.89 11.47
C ARG A 60 -1.53 -4.27 11.41
N GLN A 61 -2.81 -4.36 11.04
CA GLN A 61 -3.53 -5.64 10.94
C GLN A 61 -2.99 -6.54 9.81
N SER A 62 -2.50 -5.95 8.72
CA SER A 62 -1.85 -6.72 7.65
C SER A 62 -0.47 -7.27 8.03
N GLY A 63 0.05 -6.93 9.21
CA GLY A 63 1.32 -7.45 9.73
C GLY A 63 2.57 -6.86 9.07
N PHE A 64 2.40 -5.71 8.40
CA PHE A 64 3.48 -4.92 7.81
C PHE A 64 3.97 -3.80 8.73
N ASP A 65 3.48 -3.71 9.98
CA ASP A 65 4.09 -2.81 10.96
C ASP A 65 5.45 -3.36 11.44
N ALA A 66 6.39 -2.44 11.69
CA ALA A 66 7.76 -2.79 12.07
C ALA A 66 7.82 -3.66 13.33
N GLY A 67 6.90 -3.48 14.29
CA GLY A 67 6.84 -4.26 15.50
C GLY A 67 6.48 -5.73 15.23
N THR A 68 5.46 -5.97 14.41
CA THR A 68 5.05 -7.32 13.99
C THR A 68 6.14 -8.00 13.17
N VAL A 69 6.76 -7.30 12.22
CA VAL A 69 7.86 -7.84 11.42
C VAL A 69 9.05 -8.21 12.31
N MET A 70 9.43 -7.35 13.26
CA MET A 70 10.52 -7.67 14.19
C MET A 70 10.20 -8.86 15.09
N LYS A 71 8.98 -8.99 15.60
CA LYS A 71 8.57 -10.17 16.38
C LYS A 71 8.71 -11.47 15.58
N LYS A 72 8.31 -11.48 14.30
CA LYS A 72 8.50 -12.64 13.42
C LYS A 72 9.97 -12.98 13.24
N ILE A 73 10.81 -11.98 13.06
CA ILE A 73 12.27 -12.17 12.95
C ILE A 73 12.81 -12.77 14.25
N TYR A 74 12.54 -12.17 15.42
CA TYR A 74 12.99 -12.70 16.71
C TYR A 74 12.56 -14.16 16.93
N ALA A 75 11.30 -14.50 16.64
CA ALA A 75 10.82 -15.88 16.77
C ALA A 75 11.62 -16.88 15.93
N ILE A 76 12.05 -16.51 14.72
CA ILE A 76 12.90 -17.36 13.88
C ILE A 76 14.28 -17.54 14.53
N TYR A 77 14.88 -16.47 15.06
CA TYR A 77 16.19 -16.53 15.71
C TYR A 77 16.17 -17.29 17.04
N GLU A 78 15.10 -17.18 17.82
CA GLU A 78 14.90 -17.90 19.11
C GLU A 78 14.50 -19.37 18.92
N SER A 79 13.99 -19.74 17.75
CA SER A 79 13.64 -21.13 17.40
C SER A 79 14.84 -22.00 16.97
N ARG A 80 16.06 -21.46 17.09
CA ARG A 80 17.34 -22.16 16.88
C ARG A 80 18.12 -22.26 18.17
#